data_AF-A0A7J9I203-F1
#
_entry.id   AF-A0A7J9I203-F1
#
_cell.length_a   1.000
_cell.length_b   1.000
_cell.length_c   1.000
_cell.angle_alpha   90.00
_cell.angle_beta   90.00
_cell.angle_gamma   90.00
#
_symmetry.space_group_name_H-M   'P 1'
#
loop_
_entity.id
_entity.type
_entity.pdbx_description
1 polymer ?
#
loop_
_entity_poly.entity_id
_entity_poly.type
_entity_poly.pdbx_seq_one_letter_code
_entity_poly.pdbx_strand_id
1 'polypeptide(L)'
;TPSLSSEIGNRHDDVTIKEAGDGNLNFVYIVVATCASFIIQQALTYERCIGESLSMIIEGKYFEAVTSKEHGGLCREYVPQLDHLDRTIGMQCSEPPHIILRKGLITAIEYRFLSEHMFEYMVDSLLYRPTTEDKCAAAVNVFVQWLNVVGMWNSVGSVRKLQSMIYRHYLSMAEFHIAMQIYKEWRLKRMEQTWDLFHQKLNKDESGKAYLPAIYNLIQEEYMKELFHDTLGFSVAEMIRRIGGVDHVEDFESIREGSIRADSEAKALELANSHLKEKQQFLAIGEVISPIMQVQS
;
A
#
# COMPACT_ATOMS: atom_id res chain seq x y z
N THR A 1 20.37 -14.19 14.51
CA THR A 1 20.61 -13.76 15.91
C THR A 1 20.28 -14.90 16.85
N PRO A 2 20.68 -14.88 18.14
CA PRO A 2 20.49 -16.04 19.03
C PRO A 2 19.03 -16.51 19.19
N SER A 3 18.05 -15.58 19.19
CA SER A 3 16.62 -15.92 19.23
C SER A 3 16.17 -16.67 17.97
N LEU A 4 16.40 -16.09 16.78
CA LEU A 4 16.04 -16.73 15.51
C LEU A 4 16.83 -18.03 15.24
N SER A 5 18.09 -18.10 15.68
CA SER A 5 18.92 -19.30 15.58
C SER A 5 18.38 -20.45 16.43
N SER A 6 17.72 -20.12 17.54
CA SER A 6 17.09 -21.12 18.41
C SER A 6 15.82 -21.70 17.79
N GLU A 7 15.09 -20.94 16.98
CA GLU A 7 13.88 -21.41 16.26
C GLU A 7 14.20 -22.43 15.17
N ILE A 8 15.33 -22.26 14.47
CA ILE A 8 15.84 -23.25 13.51
C ILE A 8 16.57 -24.42 14.18
N GLY A 9 16.60 -24.48 15.51
CA GLY A 9 17.13 -25.61 16.29
C GLY A 9 18.61 -25.93 16.03
N ASN A 10 19.41 -24.93 15.60
CA ASN A 10 20.79 -25.10 15.12
C ASN A 10 20.94 -26.12 13.96
N ARG A 11 19.86 -26.43 13.25
CA ARG A 11 19.88 -27.22 12.02
C ARG A 11 20.00 -26.23 10.86
N HIS A 12 21.18 -26.20 10.24
CA HIS A 12 21.48 -25.29 9.15
C HIS A 12 21.42 -25.97 7.78
N ASP A 13 21.35 -27.30 7.75
CA ASP A 13 21.46 -28.12 6.54
C ASP A 13 20.20 -28.07 5.65
N ASP A 14 19.06 -27.63 6.19
CA ASP A 14 17.76 -27.52 5.53
C ASP A 14 17.27 -26.06 5.36
N VAL A 15 18.12 -25.09 5.68
CA VAL A 15 17.76 -23.67 5.60
C VAL A 15 17.93 -23.16 4.18
N THR A 16 16.83 -22.71 3.57
CA THR A 16 16.85 -21.98 2.31
C THR A 16 16.73 -20.49 2.58
N ILE A 17 17.68 -19.71 2.06
CA ILE A 17 17.67 -18.24 2.16
C ILE A 17 17.53 -17.66 0.77
N LYS A 18 16.57 -16.75 0.60
CA LYS A 18 16.38 -16.02 -0.66
C LYS A 18 16.26 -14.53 -0.37
N GLU A 19 17.12 -13.73 -0.98
CA GLU A 19 16.91 -12.27 -1.02
C GLU A 19 15.70 -11.99 -1.92
N ALA A 20 14.71 -11.30 -1.36
CA ALA A 20 13.42 -11.01 -1.95
C ALA A 20 13.05 -9.52 -1.85
N GLY A 21 13.97 -8.67 -1.38
CA GLY A 21 13.77 -7.24 -1.31
C GLY A 21 13.74 -6.63 -2.70
N ASP A 22 12.58 -6.12 -3.10
CA ASP A 22 12.37 -5.34 -4.31
C ASP A 22 12.14 -3.85 -4.00
N GLY A 23 12.38 -3.45 -2.73
CA GLY A 23 12.36 -2.07 -2.28
C GLY A 23 13.71 -1.36 -2.38
N ASN A 24 13.68 -0.03 -2.30
CA ASN A 24 14.82 0.84 -2.61
C ASN A 24 15.84 0.99 -1.46
N LEU A 25 15.46 0.65 -0.23
CA LEU A 25 16.22 1.01 0.97
C LEU A 25 16.99 -0.17 1.57
N ASN A 26 16.32 -1.32 1.67
CA ASN A 26 16.73 -2.39 2.57
C ASN A 26 16.92 -3.70 1.81
N PHE A 27 17.78 -4.59 2.31
CA PHE A 27 17.76 -5.98 1.89
C PHE A 27 16.70 -6.74 2.69
N VAL A 28 15.92 -7.58 2.02
CA VAL A 28 14.90 -8.41 2.67
C VAL A 28 15.17 -9.85 2.29
N TYR A 29 15.36 -10.71 3.27
CA TYR A 29 15.64 -12.12 3.08
C TYR A 29 14.48 -12.94 3.62
N ILE A 30 13.95 -13.84 2.80
CA ILE A 30 13.03 -14.88 3.23
C ILE A 30 13.89 -16.08 3.63
N VAL A 31 13.76 -16.51 4.87
CA VAL A 31 14.44 -17.68 5.42
C VAL A 31 13.39 -18.74 5.68
N VAL A 32 13.58 -19.91 5.09
CA VAL A 32 12.69 -21.07 5.23
C VAL A 32 13.51 -22.25 5.74
N ALA A 33 13.09 -22.82 6.85
CA ALA A 33 13.62 -24.05 7.44
C ALA A 33 12.46 -25.04 7.67
N THR A 34 12.76 -26.32 7.94
CA THR A 34 11.70 -27.34 8.15
C THR A 34 10.77 -26.99 9.31
N CYS A 35 11.27 -26.28 10.33
CA CYS A 35 10.53 -25.98 11.55
C CYS A 35 10.05 -24.53 11.66
N ALA A 36 10.49 -23.63 10.77
CA ALA A 36 10.21 -22.19 10.88
C ALA A 36 10.42 -21.44 9.56
N SER A 37 9.69 -20.34 9.40
CA SER A 37 9.91 -19.34 8.35
C SER A 37 9.89 -17.93 8.90
N PHE A 38 10.87 -17.11 8.52
CA PHE A 38 10.96 -15.72 8.97
C PHE A 38 11.56 -14.82 7.89
N ILE A 39 11.31 -13.53 8.04
CA ILE A 39 11.86 -12.47 7.20
C ILE A 39 12.95 -11.76 7.98
N ILE A 40 14.12 -11.61 7.37
CA ILE A 40 15.19 -10.74 7.87
C ILE A 40 15.27 -9.51 6.99
N GLN A 41 15.11 -8.34 7.59
CA GLN A 41 15.34 -7.07 6.94
C GLN A 41 16.65 -6.45 7.43
N GLN A 42 17.59 -6.26 6.52
CA GLN A 42 18.87 -5.62 6.79
C GLN A 42 18.86 -4.19 6.27
N ALA A 43 18.88 -3.28 7.25
CA ALA A 43 19.11 -1.86 7.04
C ALA A 43 20.51 -1.44 6.62
N LEU A 44 20.64 -0.65 5.56
CA LEU A 44 21.89 -0.03 5.14
C LEU A 44 22.05 1.38 5.73
N THR A 45 23.26 1.92 5.65
CA THR A 45 23.58 3.31 6.01
C THR A 45 23.49 4.26 4.81
N TYR A 46 22.90 3.76 3.72
CA TYR A 46 22.75 4.42 2.44
C TYR A 46 21.54 3.82 1.72
N GLU A 47 21.05 4.50 0.71
CA GLU A 47 19.92 4.01 -0.09
C GLU A 47 20.37 2.88 -1.03
N ARG A 48 19.79 1.67 -0.89
CA ARG A 48 20.21 0.47 -1.64
C ARG A 48 20.20 0.67 -3.16
N CYS A 49 19.20 1.36 -3.71
CA CYS A 49 19.09 1.53 -5.17
C CYS A 49 20.10 2.54 -5.75
N ILE A 50 20.55 3.52 -4.95
CA ILE A 50 21.51 4.57 -5.37
C ILE A 50 22.94 4.22 -4.97
N GLY A 51 23.12 3.50 -3.87
CA GLY A 51 24.41 3.12 -3.30
C GLY A 51 24.95 4.12 -2.29
N GLU A 52 26.22 3.94 -1.91
CA GLU A 52 26.88 4.69 -0.83
C GLU A 52 26.96 6.21 -1.04
N SER A 53 26.74 6.67 -2.28
CA SER A 53 26.70 8.09 -2.62
C SER A 53 25.54 8.85 -1.96
N LEU A 54 24.46 8.15 -1.60
CA LEU A 54 23.34 8.71 -0.85
C LEU A 54 23.25 8.09 0.53
N SER A 55 23.92 8.73 1.49
CA SER A 55 23.93 8.30 2.89
C SER A 55 22.57 8.50 3.57
N MET A 56 22.21 7.56 4.43
CA MET A 56 20.96 7.57 5.20
C MET A 56 21.23 7.38 6.69
N ILE A 57 20.41 8.06 7.51
CA ILE A 57 20.47 7.94 8.96
C ILE A 57 19.82 6.60 9.36
N ILE A 58 20.59 5.75 10.06
CA ILE A 58 20.18 4.40 10.48
C ILE A 58 18.97 4.43 11.46
N GLU A 59 18.73 5.57 12.12
CA GLU A 59 17.62 5.76 13.07
C GLU A 59 16.24 5.47 12.47
N GLY A 60 16.07 5.56 11.14
CA GLY A 60 14.83 5.15 10.47
C GLY A 60 14.41 3.71 10.82
N LYS A 61 15.36 2.81 11.07
CA LYS A 61 15.10 1.41 11.46
C LYS A 61 14.63 1.28 12.90
N TYR A 62 15.10 2.15 13.79
CA TYR A 62 14.59 2.22 15.15
C TYR A 62 13.10 2.59 15.11
N PHE A 63 12.74 3.62 14.34
CA PHE A 63 11.34 4.01 14.18
C PHE A 63 10.50 2.92 13.48
N GLU A 64 11.02 2.24 12.46
CA GLU A 64 10.34 1.12 11.82
C GLU A 64 10.04 -0.01 12.81
N ALA A 65 11.01 -0.41 13.63
CA ALA A 65 10.83 -1.46 14.62
C ALA A 65 9.90 -1.05 15.76
N VAL A 66 9.99 0.19 16.24
CA VAL A 66 9.07 0.74 17.25
C VAL A 66 7.64 0.74 16.72
N THR A 67 7.44 1.24 15.49
CA THR A 67 6.12 1.29 14.84
C THR A 67 5.57 -0.11 14.61
N SER A 68 6.39 -1.03 14.10
CA SER A 68 6.01 -2.43 13.88
C SER A 68 5.60 -3.12 15.19
N LYS A 69 6.34 -2.88 16.29
CA LYS A 69 6.00 -3.41 17.61
C LYS A 69 4.70 -2.81 18.16
N GLU A 70 4.53 -1.50 18.04
CA GLU A 70 3.31 -0.82 18.48
C GLU A 70 2.09 -1.31 17.69
N HIS A 71 2.16 -1.29 16.36
CA HIS A 71 1.08 -1.74 15.50
C HIS A 71 0.80 -3.24 15.70
N GLY A 72 1.83 -4.08 15.83
CA GLY A 72 1.65 -5.51 16.11
C GLY A 72 1.00 -5.80 17.47
N GLY A 73 1.13 -4.89 18.44
CA GLY A 73 0.38 -4.94 19.70
C GLY A 73 -1.10 -4.60 19.56
N LEU A 74 -1.47 -3.80 18.55
CA LEU A 74 -2.83 -3.36 18.29
C LEU A 74 -3.57 -4.27 17.29
N CYS A 75 -2.87 -4.74 16.26
CA CYS A 75 -3.42 -5.44 15.12
C CYS A 75 -2.50 -6.58 14.65
N ARG A 76 -2.30 -7.56 15.53
CA ARG A 76 -1.37 -8.70 15.34
C ARG A 76 -1.65 -9.52 14.07
N GLU A 77 -2.90 -9.52 13.60
CA GLU A 77 -3.33 -10.25 12.39
C GLU A 77 -2.80 -9.61 11.10
N TYR A 78 -2.46 -8.31 11.13
CA TYR A 78 -2.07 -7.53 9.95
C TYR A 78 -0.59 -7.13 9.93
N VAL A 79 0.13 -7.31 11.04
CA VAL A 79 1.53 -6.90 11.18
C VAL A 79 2.38 -8.12 11.58
N PRO A 80 3.45 -8.43 10.83
CA PRO A 80 4.40 -9.47 11.19
C PRO A 80 4.96 -9.27 12.61
N GLN A 81 5.05 -10.35 13.37
CA GLN A 81 5.56 -10.28 14.74
C GLN A 81 7.07 -9.99 14.72
N LEU A 82 7.50 -8.98 15.48
CA LEU A 82 8.89 -8.61 15.63
C LEU A 82 9.58 -9.48 16.69
N ASP A 83 10.49 -10.36 16.28
CA ASP A 83 11.23 -11.24 17.20
C ASP A 83 12.64 -10.73 17.53
N HIS A 84 13.19 -9.86 16.68
CA HIS A 84 14.54 -9.36 16.87
C HIS A 84 14.75 -7.94 16.31
N LEU A 85 15.46 -7.12 17.09
CA LEU A 85 15.88 -5.77 16.71
C LEU A 85 17.37 -5.54 17.07
N ASP A 86 18.18 -5.31 16.05
CA ASP A 86 19.55 -4.77 16.12
C ASP A 86 19.82 -3.98 14.82
N ARG A 87 21.01 -4.05 14.21
CA ARG A 87 21.25 -3.61 12.82
C ARG A 87 20.43 -4.39 11.78
N THR A 88 19.82 -5.50 12.16
CA THR A 88 18.86 -6.28 11.37
C THR A 88 17.56 -6.40 12.12
N ILE A 89 16.45 -6.29 11.41
CA ILE A 89 15.11 -6.53 11.92
C ILE A 89 14.71 -7.96 11.52
N GLY A 90 14.30 -8.77 12.49
CA GLY A 90 13.80 -10.12 12.26
C GLY A 90 12.32 -10.21 12.58
N MET A 91 11.52 -10.63 11.61
CA MET A 91 10.07 -10.75 11.75
C MET A 91 9.61 -12.16 11.42
N GLN A 92 8.76 -12.74 12.29
CA GLN A 92 8.06 -13.98 11.97
C GLN A 92 7.09 -13.72 10.83
N CYS A 93 7.10 -14.61 9.83
CA CYS A 93 6.15 -14.58 8.73
C CYS A 93 5.31 -15.85 8.76
N SER A 94 4.03 -15.71 8.44
CA SER A 94 3.15 -16.84 8.19
C SER A 94 3.71 -17.75 7.08
N GLU A 95 3.30 -19.02 7.09
CA GLU A 95 3.82 -20.01 6.15
C GLU A 95 3.62 -19.56 4.69
N PRO A 96 4.67 -19.59 3.84
CA PRO A 96 4.57 -19.25 2.43
C PRO A 96 3.46 -20.04 1.70
N PRO A 97 2.90 -19.52 0.58
CA PRO A 97 3.41 -18.39 -0.20
C PRO A 97 2.69 -17.05 0.07
N HIS A 98 3.47 -16.04 0.48
CA HIS A 98 3.05 -14.63 0.47
C HIS A 98 3.64 -13.92 -0.74
N ILE A 99 2.83 -13.09 -1.41
CA ILE A 99 3.25 -12.23 -2.51
C ILE A 99 3.00 -10.78 -2.13
N ILE A 100 3.88 -9.89 -2.60
CA ILE A 100 3.69 -8.45 -2.46
C ILE A 100 2.41 -8.06 -3.21
N LEU A 101 1.52 -7.31 -2.54
CA LEU A 101 0.19 -6.95 -3.06
C LEU A 101 0.28 -6.32 -4.45
N ARG A 102 1.24 -5.42 -4.70
CA ARG A 102 1.50 -4.84 -6.02
C ARG A 102 1.68 -5.89 -7.12
N LYS A 103 2.41 -6.97 -6.86
CA LYS A 103 2.63 -8.06 -7.84
C LYS A 103 1.34 -8.82 -8.12
N GLY A 104 0.54 -9.06 -7.09
CA GLY A 104 -0.80 -9.61 -7.27
C GLY A 104 -1.69 -8.68 -8.09
N LEU A 105 -1.63 -7.38 -7.82
CA LEU A 105 -2.46 -6.41 -8.53
C LEU A 105 -2.08 -6.27 -10.02
N ILE A 106 -0.78 -6.28 -10.33
CA ILE A 106 -0.25 -6.27 -11.71
C ILE A 106 -0.66 -7.55 -12.46
N THR A 107 -0.82 -8.67 -11.76
CA THR A 107 -1.23 -9.96 -12.33
C THR A 107 -2.73 -10.22 -12.29
N ALA A 108 -3.52 -9.20 -11.94
CA ALA A 108 -4.98 -9.25 -11.86
C ALA A 108 -5.54 -10.27 -10.84
N ILE A 109 -4.89 -10.41 -9.68
CA ILE A 109 -5.40 -11.20 -8.56
C ILE A 109 -6.41 -10.38 -7.76
N GLU A 110 -7.63 -10.91 -7.62
CA GLU A 110 -8.64 -10.34 -6.73
C GLU A 110 -8.44 -10.81 -5.29
N TYR A 111 -8.33 -9.86 -4.38
CA TYR A 111 -8.20 -10.08 -2.95
C TYR A 111 -9.53 -9.78 -2.24
N ARG A 112 -10.32 -10.82 -2.00
CA ARG A 112 -11.68 -10.72 -1.47
C ARG A 112 -11.81 -9.83 -0.23
N PHE A 113 -10.89 -9.96 0.72
CA PHE A 113 -10.92 -9.27 2.02
C PHE A 113 -10.01 -8.04 2.08
N LEU A 114 -9.52 -7.55 0.94
CA LEU A 114 -8.53 -6.47 0.92
C LEU A 114 -9.05 -5.20 1.60
N SER A 115 -10.28 -4.79 1.30
CA SER A 115 -10.83 -3.55 1.86
C SER A 115 -11.04 -3.67 3.35
N GLU A 116 -11.58 -4.82 3.81
CA GLU A 116 -11.85 -5.12 5.20
C GLU A 116 -10.56 -5.17 6.03
N HIS A 117 -9.56 -5.94 5.61
CA HIS A 117 -8.28 -6.05 6.33
C HIS A 117 -7.53 -4.72 6.38
N MET A 118 -7.54 -3.95 5.28
CA MET A 118 -6.90 -2.64 5.24
C MET A 118 -7.62 -1.64 6.13
N PHE A 119 -8.95 -1.67 6.12
CA PHE A 119 -9.76 -0.86 7.00
C PHE A 119 -9.50 -1.18 8.48
N GLU A 120 -9.49 -2.46 8.86
CA GLU A 120 -9.24 -2.87 10.24
C GLU A 120 -7.83 -2.48 10.69
N TYR A 121 -6.81 -2.72 9.87
CA TYR A 121 -5.46 -2.24 10.13
C TYR A 121 -5.41 -0.72 10.34
N MET A 122 -6.06 0.06 9.47
CA MET A 122 -6.14 1.52 9.60
C MET A 122 -6.82 1.94 10.89
N VAL A 123 -7.97 1.36 11.21
CA VAL A 123 -8.70 1.70 12.42
C VAL A 123 -7.87 1.40 13.67
N ASP A 124 -7.29 0.21 13.74
CA ASP A 124 -6.60 -0.26 14.94
C ASP A 124 -5.25 0.43 15.13
N SER A 125 -4.50 0.67 14.05
CA SER A 125 -3.21 1.36 14.14
C SER A 125 -3.34 2.88 14.31
N LEU A 126 -4.36 3.50 13.73
CA LEU A 126 -4.48 4.95 13.65
C LEU A 126 -5.40 5.55 14.70
N LEU A 127 -6.54 4.91 14.96
CA LEU A 127 -7.56 5.46 15.84
C LEU A 127 -7.32 5.15 17.32
N TYR A 128 -6.33 4.31 17.62
CA TYR A 128 -5.86 4.06 18.99
C TYR A 128 -5.13 5.27 19.60
N ARG A 129 -4.64 6.22 18.80
CA ARG A 129 -4.00 7.44 19.33
C ARG A 129 -5.04 8.45 19.84
N PRO A 130 -4.81 9.08 21.01
CA PRO A 130 -5.86 9.78 21.76
C PRO A 130 -6.26 11.15 21.19
N THR A 131 -5.50 11.75 20.27
CA THR A 131 -5.80 13.08 19.71
C THR A 131 -6.32 13.00 18.28
N THR A 132 -7.25 13.88 17.91
CA THR A 132 -7.82 14.00 16.56
C THR A 132 -6.79 14.41 15.49
N GLU A 133 -5.76 15.17 15.87
CA GLU A 133 -4.66 15.56 14.97
C GLU A 133 -3.74 14.37 14.63
N ASP A 134 -3.42 13.51 15.60
CA ASP A 134 -2.62 12.30 15.36
C ASP A 134 -3.36 11.30 14.46
N LYS A 135 -4.70 11.23 14.58
CA LYS A 135 -5.56 10.41 13.72
C LYS A 135 -5.51 10.87 12.24
N CYS A 136 -5.41 12.18 11.98
CA CYS A 136 -5.35 12.74 10.62
C CYS A 136 -4.06 12.36 9.88
N ALA A 137 -2.90 12.69 10.45
CA ALA A 137 -1.61 12.48 9.78
C ALA A 137 -1.35 11.00 9.50
N ALA A 138 -1.83 10.14 10.39
CA ALA A 138 -1.64 8.70 10.28
C ALA A 138 -2.66 8.07 9.30
N ALA A 139 -3.93 8.49 9.28
CA ALA A 139 -4.93 8.07 8.29
C ALA A 139 -4.58 8.49 6.87
N VAL A 140 -4.10 9.71 6.71
CA VAL A 140 -3.49 10.16 5.46
C VAL A 140 -2.34 9.23 5.08
N ASN A 141 -1.36 8.99 5.95
CA ASN A 141 -0.20 8.18 5.60
C ASN A 141 -0.54 6.73 5.24
N VAL A 142 -1.46 6.06 5.95
CA VAL A 142 -1.83 4.67 5.63
C VAL A 142 -2.75 4.60 4.43
N PHE A 143 -3.70 5.52 4.27
CA PHE A 143 -4.53 5.54 3.06
C PHE A 143 -3.72 5.95 1.83
N VAL A 144 -2.70 6.80 1.98
CA VAL A 144 -1.73 7.14 0.94
C VAL A 144 -0.79 5.98 0.68
N GLN A 145 -0.35 5.23 1.69
CA GLN A 145 0.40 3.99 1.51
C GLN A 145 -0.45 2.91 0.84
N TRP A 146 -1.73 2.82 1.19
CA TRP A 146 -2.70 1.94 0.55
C TRP A 146 -3.03 2.43 -0.85
N LEU A 147 -3.10 3.73 -1.14
CA LEU A 147 -3.12 4.27 -2.50
C LEU A 147 -1.75 4.20 -3.20
N ASN A 148 -0.65 3.93 -2.51
CA ASN A 148 0.63 3.57 -3.12
C ASN A 148 0.71 2.07 -3.44
N VAL A 149 -0.03 1.25 -2.69
CA VAL A 149 -0.08 -0.21 -2.84
C VAL A 149 -1.20 -0.63 -3.81
N VAL A 150 -2.35 0.03 -3.77
CA VAL A 150 -3.52 -0.14 -4.65
C VAL A 150 -3.45 0.85 -5.83
N GLY A 151 -2.90 2.04 -5.62
CA GLY A 151 -2.65 2.99 -6.70
C GLY A 151 -1.32 2.71 -7.37
N MET A 152 -1.45 2.11 -8.53
CA MET A 152 -1.56 3.04 -9.63
C MET A 152 -3.00 3.05 -10.12
N TRP A 153 -3.54 4.23 -10.38
CA TRP A 153 -4.76 4.41 -11.16
C TRP A 153 -4.49 3.98 -12.61
N ASN A 154 -4.27 2.68 -12.76
CA ASN A 154 -3.91 1.98 -13.97
C ASN A 154 -5.17 1.72 -14.77
N SER A 155 -5.72 2.80 -15.30
CA SER A 155 -6.69 2.71 -16.38
C SER A 155 -6.05 2.10 -17.64
N VAL A 156 -4.72 2.19 -17.82
CA VAL A 156 -4.04 1.82 -19.08
C VAL A 156 -2.82 0.88 -18.93
N GLY A 157 -2.03 0.97 -17.85
CA GLY A 157 -0.72 0.30 -17.74
C GLY A 157 -0.76 -1.22 -17.49
N SER A 158 -1.49 -1.69 -16.47
CA SER A 158 -1.60 -3.13 -16.14
C SER A 158 -2.23 -3.96 -17.27
N VAL A 159 -3.05 -3.32 -18.11
CA VAL A 159 -3.74 -3.90 -19.27
C VAL A 159 -2.75 -4.48 -20.27
N ARG A 160 -1.58 -3.85 -20.49
CA ARG A 160 -0.72 -4.24 -21.60
C ARG A 160 0.30 -5.35 -21.27
N LYS A 161 0.73 -5.46 -20.01
CA LYS A 161 1.59 -6.58 -19.56
C LYS A 161 0.82 -7.91 -19.55
N LEU A 162 -0.41 -7.91 -19.04
CA LEU A 162 -1.33 -9.06 -19.10
C LEU A 162 -1.67 -9.43 -20.55
N GLN A 163 -1.77 -8.45 -21.45
CA GLN A 163 -1.90 -8.68 -22.90
C GLN A 163 -0.77 -9.60 -23.40
N SER A 164 0.50 -9.26 -23.12
CA SER A 164 1.66 -10.07 -23.55
C SER A 164 1.77 -11.45 -22.87
N MET A 165 1.15 -11.63 -21.70
CA MET A 165 1.16 -12.89 -20.95
C MET A 165 0.01 -13.82 -21.39
N ILE A 166 -1.17 -13.28 -21.67
CA ILE A 166 -2.38 -14.02 -22.06
C ILE A 166 -2.45 -14.30 -23.56
N TYR A 167 -1.76 -13.54 -24.41
CA TYR A 167 -1.56 -13.91 -25.83
C TYR A 167 -0.93 -15.31 -26.00
N ARG A 168 -0.32 -15.86 -24.94
CA ARG A 168 0.18 -17.24 -24.94
C ARG A 168 -0.87 -18.30 -24.61
N HIS A 169 -2.05 -17.98 -24.09
CA HIS A 169 -3.05 -18.95 -23.59
C HIS A 169 -4.52 -18.48 -23.73
N TYR A 170 -5.12 -18.53 -24.93
CA TYR A 170 -6.57 -18.77 -25.13
C TYR A 170 -7.63 -17.63 -25.15
N LEU A 171 -7.34 -16.33 -24.97
CA LEU A 171 -8.38 -15.28 -25.08
C LEU A 171 -8.25 -14.42 -26.35
N SER A 172 -9.38 -14.09 -26.99
CA SER A 172 -9.42 -13.09 -28.05
C SER A 172 -9.14 -11.69 -27.50
N MET A 173 -8.73 -10.76 -28.38
CA MET A 173 -8.42 -9.39 -27.94
C MET A 173 -9.60 -8.67 -27.29
N ALA A 174 -10.83 -8.95 -27.72
CA ALA A 174 -12.02 -8.36 -27.14
C ALA A 174 -12.28 -8.90 -25.72
N GLU A 175 -12.19 -10.20 -25.51
CA GLU A 175 -12.40 -10.82 -24.19
C GLU A 175 -11.34 -10.37 -23.19
N PHE A 176 -10.10 -10.15 -23.65
CA PHE A 176 -9.04 -9.58 -22.84
C PHE A 176 -9.37 -8.16 -22.35
N HIS A 177 -9.82 -7.27 -23.25
CA HIS A 177 -10.20 -5.90 -22.87
C HIS A 177 -11.36 -5.90 -21.87
N ILE A 178 -12.34 -6.79 -22.05
CA ILE A 178 -13.47 -6.95 -21.11
C ILE A 178 -12.96 -7.39 -19.74
N ALA A 179 -12.11 -8.43 -19.66
CA ALA A 179 -11.56 -8.91 -18.40
C ALA A 179 -10.77 -7.82 -17.65
N MET A 180 -9.98 -7.03 -18.37
CA MET A 180 -9.23 -5.92 -17.78
C MET A 180 -10.13 -4.78 -17.30
N GLN A 181 -11.24 -4.52 -18.00
CA GLN A 181 -12.23 -3.54 -17.57
C GLN A 181 -12.94 -3.98 -16.28
N ILE A 182 -13.35 -5.25 -16.20
CA ILE A 182 -13.92 -5.85 -14.99
C ILE A 182 -12.94 -5.72 -13.82
N TYR A 183 -11.67 -6.03 -14.05
CA TYR A 183 -10.65 -5.95 -13.02
C TYR A 183 -10.35 -4.50 -12.59
N LYS A 184 -10.39 -3.54 -13.53
CA LYS A 184 -10.32 -2.11 -13.22
C LYS A 184 -11.48 -1.69 -12.33
N GLU A 185 -12.70 -2.08 -12.65
CA GLU A 185 -13.89 -1.83 -11.82
C GLU A 185 -13.77 -2.47 -10.44
N TRP A 186 -13.27 -3.70 -10.36
CA TRP A 186 -13.01 -4.37 -9.08
C TRP A 186 -12.07 -3.55 -8.19
N ARG A 187 -10.94 -3.06 -8.73
CA ARG A 187 -9.99 -2.23 -7.97
C ARG A 187 -10.63 -0.93 -7.48
N LEU A 188 -11.33 -0.21 -8.37
CA LEU A 188 -12.01 1.04 -8.01
C LEU A 188 -13.06 0.82 -6.93
N LYS A 189 -13.79 -0.29 -6.99
CA LYS A 189 -14.75 -0.69 -5.97
C LYS A 189 -14.08 -1.05 -4.64
N ARG A 190 -12.91 -1.71 -4.65
CA ARG A 190 -12.13 -1.90 -3.41
C ARG A 190 -11.77 -0.54 -2.81
N MET A 191 -11.48 0.46 -3.65
CA MET A 191 -11.10 1.78 -3.16
C MET A 191 -12.23 2.51 -2.45
N GLU A 192 -13.38 2.56 -3.12
CA GLU A 192 -14.61 3.10 -2.55
C GLU A 192 -14.97 2.40 -1.23
N GLN A 193 -14.94 1.07 -1.20
CA GLN A 193 -15.29 0.30 0.00
C GLN A 193 -14.35 0.56 1.18
N THR A 194 -13.04 0.67 0.94
CA THR A 194 -12.08 0.97 2.02
C THR A 194 -12.37 2.34 2.63
N TRP A 195 -12.63 3.36 1.81
CA TRP A 195 -12.99 4.70 2.30
C TRP A 195 -14.33 4.71 3.04
N ASP A 196 -15.34 4.04 2.49
CA ASP A 196 -16.67 3.99 3.10
C ASP A 196 -16.65 3.31 4.46
N LEU A 197 -15.93 2.19 4.59
CA LEU A 197 -15.75 1.52 5.89
C LEU A 197 -15.08 2.46 6.91
N PHE A 198 -14.02 3.15 6.50
CA PHE A 198 -13.30 4.11 7.33
C PHE A 198 -14.20 5.27 7.79
N HIS A 199 -14.91 5.88 6.85
CA HIS A 199 -15.86 6.97 7.10
C HIS A 199 -16.99 6.54 8.04
N GLN A 200 -17.58 5.35 7.82
CA GLN A 200 -18.63 4.81 8.69
C GLN A 200 -18.14 4.52 10.11
N LYS A 201 -16.90 4.06 10.28
CA LYS A 201 -16.34 3.77 11.60
C LYS A 201 -16.09 5.03 12.40
N LEU A 202 -15.46 6.04 11.78
CA LEU A 202 -15.20 7.31 12.43
C LEU A 202 -16.49 8.01 12.86
N ASN A 203 -17.52 8.00 12.00
CA ASN A 203 -18.83 8.58 12.32
C ASN A 203 -19.58 7.87 13.47
N LYS A 204 -19.23 6.61 13.76
CA LYS A 204 -19.83 5.83 14.86
C LYS A 204 -18.98 5.82 16.14
N ASP A 205 -17.77 6.38 16.11
CA ASP A 205 -16.92 6.46 17.30
C ASP A 205 -17.52 7.47 18.29
N GLU A 206 -18.07 6.97 19.39
CA GLU A 206 -18.64 7.79 20.45
C GLU A 206 -17.63 8.14 21.56
N SER A 207 -16.39 7.66 21.45
CA SER A 207 -15.35 7.95 22.43
C SER A 207 -14.96 9.42 22.35
N GLY A 208 -15.14 10.16 23.45
CA GLY A 208 -14.83 11.59 23.51
C GLY A 208 -16.01 12.56 23.40
N LYS A 209 -17.26 12.10 23.56
CA LYS A 209 -18.45 12.97 23.70
C LYS A 209 -18.41 13.82 24.98
N ALA A 210 -17.61 14.88 24.97
CA ALA A 210 -17.68 15.98 25.94
C ALA A 210 -18.63 17.10 25.46
N TYR A 211 -18.98 17.11 24.16
CA TYR A 211 -19.82 18.10 23.52
C TYR A 211 -21.27 17.63 23.34
N LEU A 212 -22.19 18.59 23.19
CA LEU A 212 -23.57 18.31 22.78
C LEU A 212 -23.60 17.59 21.43
N PRO A 213 -24.47 16.59 21.22
CA PRO A 213 -24.50 15.78 19.99
C PRO A 213 -24.56 16.60 18.69
N ALA A 214 -25.33 17.69 18.68
CA ALA A 214 -25.44 18.55 17.48
C ALA A 214 -24.12 19.26 17.13
N ILE A 215 -23.36 19.70 18.13
CA ILE A 215 -22.06 20.36 17.93
C ILE A 215 -21.02 19.32 17.53
N TYR A 216 -21.04 18.16 18.17
CA TYR A 216 -20.14 17.05 17.85
C TYR A 216 -20.29 16.59 16.39
N ASN A 217 -21.53 16.40 15.93
CA ASN A 217 -21.79 15.98 14.54
C ASN A 217 -21.29 17.02 13.53
N LEU A 218 -21.48 18.33 13.78
CA LEU A 218 -20.98 19.38 12.90
C LEU A 218 -19.44 19.37 12.81
N ILE A 219 -18.76 19.24 13.95
CA ILE A 219 -17.28 19.17 14.00
C ILE A 219 -16.79 17.92 13.26
N GLN A 220 -17.48 16.79 13.44
CA GLN A 220 -17.14 15.53 12.80
C GLN A 220 -17.31 15.60 11.28
N GLU A 221 -18.39 16.19 10.78
CA GLU A 221 -18.61 16.38 9.35
C GLU A 221 -17.52 17.24 8.70
N GLU A 222 -17.16 18.38 9.30
CA GLU A 222 -16.08 19.23 8.76
C GLU A 222 -14.72 18.53 8.84
N TYR A 223 -14.43 17.84 9.95
CA TYR A 223 -13.21 17.05 10.11
C TYR A 223 -13.08 15.95 9.04
N MET A 224 -14.15 15.19 8.78
CA MET A 224 -14.13 14.13 7.78
C MET A 224 -13.91 14.67 6.37
N LYS A 225 -14.46 15.85 6.08
CA LYS A 225 -14.26 16.54 4.80
C LYS A 225 -12.81 16.99 4.62
N GLU A 226 -12.21 17.65 5.62
CA GLU A 226 -10.80 18.04 5.58
C GLU A 226 -9.89 16.82 5.41
N LEU A 227 -10.13 15.77 6.20
CA LEU A 227 -9.38 14.52 6.14
C LEU A 227 -9.46 13.87 4.75
N PHE A 228 -10.64 13.89 4.12
CA PHE A 228 -10.82 13.38 2.76
C PHE A 228 -9.99 14.17 1.74
N HIS A 229 -10.03 15.50 1.81
CA HIS A 229 -9.32 16.37 0.87
C HIS A 229 -7.80 16.32 1.04
N ASP A 230 -7.32 16.19 2.27
CA ASP A 230 -5.90 15.97 2.55
C ASP A 230 -5.45 14.61 2.00
N THR A 231 -6.20 13.56 2.33
CA THR A 231 -5.95 12.20 1.84
C THR A 231 -5.85 12.16 0.32
N LEU A 232 -6.79 12.79 -0.38
CA LEU A 232 -6.76 12.90 -1.84
C LEU A 232 -5.53 13.70 -2.31
N GLY A 233 -5.22 14.83 -1.66
CA GLY A 233 -4.07 15.67 -1.98
C GLY A 233 -2.73 14.92 -1.89
N PHE A 234 -2.50 14.19 -0.80
CA PHE A 234 -1.28 13.40 -0.63
C PHE A 234 -1.20 12.23 -1.62
N SER A 235 -2.34 11.60 -1.92
CA SER A 235 -2.39 10.50 -2.88
C SER A 235 -2.02 10.94 -4.28
N VAL A 236 -2.51 12.11 -4.69
CA VAL A 236 -2.15 12.75 -5.95
C VAL A 236 -0.67 13.16 -5.98
N ALA A 237 -0.16 13.73 -4.87
CA ALA A 237 1.25 14.07 -4.76
C ALA A 237 2.15 12.83 -4.92
N GLU A 238 1.79 11.71 -4.29
CA GLU A 238 2.49 10.45 -4.45
C GLU A 238 2.42 9.91 -5.88
N MET A 239 1.25 9.98 -6.55
CA MET A 239 1.15 9.61 -7.97
C MET A 239 2.13 10.41 -8.83
N ILE A 240 2.15 11.73 -8.67
CA ILE A 240 3.06 12.61 -9.42
C ILE A 240 4.52 12.24 -9.13
N ARG A 241 4.86 12.00 -7.86
CA ARG A 241 6.21 11.62 -7.43
C ARG A 241 6.66 10.26 -7.98
N ARG A 242 5.75 9.28 -8.10
CA ARG A 242 6.08 7.94 -8.66
C ARG A 242 6.22 7.94 -10.19
N ILE A 243 5.62 8.92 -10.86
CA ILE A 243 5.73 9.07 -12.32
C ILE A 243 6.94 9.94 -12.68
N GLY A 244 7.06 11.13 -12.09
CA GLY A 244 8.07 12.13 -12.45
C GLY A 244 9.29 12.19 -11.52
N GLY A 245 9.29 11.46 -10.41
CA GLY A 245 10.38 11.43 -9.44
C GLY A 245 11.38 10.29 -9.69
N VAL A 246 12.31 10.12 -8.75
CA VAL A 246 13.42 9.14 -8.85
C VAL A 246 12.94 7.70 -8.62
N ASP A 247 11.96 7.52 -7.74
CA ASP A 247 11.47 6.20 -7.32
C ASP A 247 10.21 5.78 -8.05
N HIS A 248 10.38 5.15 -9.21
CA HIS A 248 9.28 4.60 -10.00
C HIS A 248 8.63 3.36 -9.36
N VAL A 249 7.56 2.87 -10.00
CA VAL A 249 6.75 1.75 -9.54
C VAL A 249 6.66 0.67 -10.61
N GLU A 250 6.69 -0.60 -10.18
CA GLU A 250 6.73 -1.77 -11.08
C GLU A 250 5.55 -1.82 -12.06
N ASP A 251 4.40 -1.27 -11.66
CA ASP A 251 3.23 -1.13 -12.49
C ASP A 251 3.48 -0.45 -13.86
N PHE A 252 4.28 0.64 -13.90
CA PHE A 252 4.73 1.28 -15.15
C PHE A 252 6.00 0.61 -15.68
N GLU A 253 7.00 0.38 -14.81
CA GLU A 253 8.32 -0.11 -15.22
C GLU A 253 8.29 -1.50 -15.85
N SER A 254 7.27 -2.28 -15.54
CA SER A 254 7.10 -3.60 -16.15
C SER A 254 6.42 -3.58 -17.52
N ILE A 255 6.00 -2.41 -18.03
CA ILE A 255 5.57 -2.20 -19.41
C ILE A 255 6.81 -2.08 -20.30
N ARG A 256 7.05 -3.10 -21.13
CA ARG A 256 8.29 -3.20 -21.94
C ARG A 256 8.37 -2.20 -23.09
N GLU A 257 7.24 -1.81 -23.66
CA GLU A 257 7.21 -0.91 -24.82
C GLU A 257 7.17 0.54 -24.34
N GLY A 258 8.21 1.31 -24.67
CA GLY A 258 8.42 2.66 -24.14
C GLY A 258 7.32 3.66 -24.49
N SER A 259 6.78 3.59 -25.71
CA SER A 259 5.63 4.42 -26.14
C SER A 259 4.40 4.18 -25.27
N ILE A 260 4.07 2.91 -25.05
CA ILE A 260 2.93 2.48 -24.24
C ILE A 260 3.09 2.93 -22.79
N ARG A 261 4.29 2.79 -22.24
CA ARG A 261 4.60 3.23 -20.88
C ARG A 261 4.41 4.73 -20.76
N ALA A 262 5.03 5.51 -21.66
CA ALA A 262 4.93 6.97 -21.66
C ALA A 262 3.48 7.46 -21.81
N ASP A 263 2.70 6.85 -22.70
CA ASP A 263 1.27 7.17 -22.86
C ASP A 263 0.46 6.87 -21.58
N SER A 264 0.78 5.76 -20.91
CA SER A 264 0.13 5.37 -19.65
C SER A 264 0.49 6.32 -18.50
N GLU A 265 1.75 6.71 -18.41
CA GLU A 265 2.26 7.69 -17.43
C GLU A 265 1.66 9.07 -17.67
N ALA A 266 1.58 9.52 -18.92
CA ALA A 266 0.99 10.81 -19.29
C ALA A 266 -0.49 10.88 -18.90
N LYS A 267 -1.28 9.84 -19.21
CA LYS A 267 -2.69 9.77 -18.80
C LYS A 267 -2.86 9.77 -17.28
N ALA A 268 -2.01 9.05 -16.55
CA ALA A 268 -2.06 9.03 -15.09
C ALA A 268 -1.67 10.39 -14.48
N LEU A 269 -0.71 11.10 -15.08
CA LEU A 269 -0.28 12.42 -14.65
C LEU A 269 -1.33 13.50 -14.97
N GLU A 270 -2.01 13.42 -16.11
CA GLU A 270 -3.12 14.30 -16.46
C GLU A 270 -4.27 14.16 -15.46
N LEU A 271 -4.64 12.92 -15.14
CA LEU A 271 -5.63 12.62 -14.11
C LEU A 271 -5.21 13.16 -12.74
N ALA A 272 -3.96 12.89 -12.31
CA ALA A 272 -3.44 13.39 -11.05
C ALA A 272 -3.51 14.94 -10.98
N ASN A 273 -3.17 15.63 -12.07
CA ASN A 273 -3.23 17.09 -12.13
C ASN A 273 -4.67 17.63 -12.08
N SER A 274 -5.64 16.97 -12.71
CA SER A 274 -7.06 17.35 -12.60
C SER A 274 -7.53 17.17 -11.15
N HIS A 275 -7.28 16.00 -10.55
CA HIS A 275 -7.64 15.72 -9.16
C HIS A 275 -6.98 16.68 -8.17
N LEU A 276 -5.72 17.10 -8.40
CA LEU A 276 -5.06 18.09 -7.55
C LEU A 276 -5.77 19.44 -7.53
N LYS A 277 -6.23 19.90 -8.70
CA LYS A 277 -6.90 21.19 -8.89
C LYS A 277 -8.32 21.18 -8.34
N GLU A 278 -8.99 20.04 -8.47
CA GLU A 278 -10.41 19.88 -8.16
C GLU A 278 -10.66 19.24 -6.78
N LYS A 279 -9.61 18.84 -6.04
CA LYS A 279 -9.75 18.04 -4.80
C LYS A 279 -10.76 18.58 -3.79
N GLN A 280 -10.86 19.91 -3.68
CA GLN A 280 -11.75 20.61 -2.74
C GLN A 280 -13.23 20.57 -3.15
N GLN A 281 -13.52 20.19 -4.39
CA GLN A 281 -14.87 20.11 -4.95
C GLN A 281 -15.48 18.72 -4.76
N PHE A 282 -14.66 17.68 -4.55
CA PHE A 282 -15.17 16.34 -4.32
C PHE A 282 -15.79 16.21 -2.92
N LEU A 283 -17.01 15.69 -2.89
CA LEU A 283 -17.79 15.41 -1.69
C LEU A 283 -17.77 13.91 -1.33
N ALA A 284 -17.46 13.04 -2.29
CA ALA A 284 -17.41 11.60 -2.09
C ALA A 284 -16.34 10.92 -2.95
N ILE A 285 -15.85 9.77 -2.48
CA ILE A 285 -14.89 8.94 -3.22
C ILE A 285 -15.44 8.48 -4.58
N GLY A 286 -16.77 8.32 -4.69
CA GLY A 286 -17.46 8.03 -5.95
C GLY A 286 -17.18 9.04 -7.06
N GLU A 287 -17.07 10.33 -6.72
CA GLU A 287 -16.77 11.41 -7.68
C GLU A 287 -15.30 11.39 -8.10
N VAL A 288 -14.41 10.92 -7.23
CA VAL A 288 -12.98 10.75 -7.52
C VAL A 288 -12.75 9.59 -8.48
N ILE A 289 -13.46 8.47 -8.31
CA ILE A 289 -13.30 7.26 -9.15
C ILE A 289 -14.03 7.35 -10.50
N SER A 290 -15.09 8.17 -10.60
CA SER A 290 -15.96 8.23 -11.78
C SER A 290 -15.23 8.64 -13.08
N PRO A 291 -14.41 9.72 -13.09
CA PRO A 291 -13.61 10.07 -14.27
C PRO A 291 -12.67 8.94 -14.70
N ILE A 292 -12.22 8.13 -13.76
CA ILE A 292 -11.20 7.09 -13.98
C ILE A 292 -11.80 5.89 -14.68
N MET A 293 -13.07 5.59 -14.41
CA MET A 293 -13.84 4.65 -15.21
C MET A 293 -13.99 5.10 -16.67
N GLN A 294 -14.16 6.41 -16.89
CA GLN A 294 -14.43 6.99 -18.21
C GLN A 294 -13.19 7.13 -19.10
N VAL A 295 -11.97 7.17 -18.53
CA VAL A 295 -10.73 7.11 -19.32
C VAL A 295 -10.69 5.78 -20.07
N GLN A 296 -11.02 5.82 -21.36
CA GLN A 296 -10.92 4.69 -22.29
C GLN A 296 -9.44 4.43 -22.63
N SER A 297 -9.10 3.14 -22.73
CA SER A 297 -7.78 2.61 -23.08
C SER A 297 -7.34 3.03 -24.47
#